data_AF-A0A1Y0VXT5-F1
#
_entry.id   AF-A0A1Y0VXT5-F1
#
_cell.length_a   1.000
_cell.length_b   1.000
_cell.length_c   1.000
_cell.angle_alpha   90.00
_cell.angle_beta   90.00
_cell.angle_gamma   90.00
#
_symmetry.space_group_name_H-M   'P 1'
#
loop_
_entity.id
_entity.type
_entity.pdbx_description
1 polymer ?
#
loop_
_entity_poly.entity_id
_entity_poly.type
_entity_poly.pdbx_seq_one_letter_code
_entity_poly.pdbx_strand_id
1 'polypeptide(L)'
;MKKEPTMQTLMVQLHQTSKKNQQKLSKQWIEANADILGVSFVRDQAAAVTSMSKQLGPVVLIFILLSGVLSFIVLYNLNNINISERLRELSTIKVLGFFDSEVTMYIARESIILALIGILAGFGLGNILTSYVIKQAETSIVVFSLTIKPMGYVVATVLMVIFNLIVVYITHRRLRQVDMVEALKSNE
;
A
#
# COMPACT_ATOMS: atom_id res chain seq x y z
N MET A 1 33.43 42.82 23.57
CA MET A 1 33.25 41.51 22.88
C MET A 1 31.77 41.31 22.58
N LYS A 2 31.31 41.64 21.37
CA LYS A 2 29.96 41.33 20.89
C LYS A 2 30.05 41.25 19.36
N LYS A 3 30.27 40.04 18.82
CA LYS A 3 30.23 39.82 17.36
C LYS A 3 28.76 39.84 16.95
N GLU A 4 28.40 40.82 16.12
CA GLU A 4 27.07 40.97 15.55
C GLU A 4 26.70 39.72 14.71
N PRO A 5 25.39 39.40 14.58
CA PRO A 5 24.95 38.24 13.83
C PRO A 5 25.37 38.41 12.37
N THR A 6 26.35 37.62 11.93
CA THR A 6 26.66 37.51 10.51
C THR A 6 25.45 36.89 9.83
N MET A 7 24.85 37.61 8.89
CA MET A 7 23.80 37.10 8.01
C MET A 7 24.40 35.97 7.16
N GLN A 8 24.33 34.73 7.66
CA GLN A 8 24.93 33.56 7.00
C GLN A 8 24.12 33.09 5.79
N THR A 9 22.89 33.58 5.59
CA THR A 9 22.02 33.22 4.46
C THR A 9 20.99 34.31 4.17
N LEU A 10 20.94 34.80 2.94
CA LEU A 10 19.91 35.72 2.45
C LEU A 10 18.94 34.95 1.53
N MET A 11 17.67 34.86 1.92
CA MET A 11 16.63 34.24 1.09
C MET A 11 15.99 35.28 0.16
N VAL A 12 16.04 35.03 -1.15
CA VAL A 12 15.47 35.92 -2.18
C VAL A 12 14.43 35.16 -3.00
N GLN A 13 13.22 35.69 -3.09
CA GLN A 13 12.13 35.10 -3.87
C GLN A 13 12.15 35.64 -5.31
N LEU A 14 12.40 34.75 -6.26
CA LEU A 14 12.49 35.09 -7.69
C LEU A 14 11.13 34.87 -8.39
N HIS A 15 10.59 35.91 -9.03
CA HIS A 15 9.32 35.84 -9.78
C HIS A 15 9.42 35.04 -11.09
N GLN A 16 10.60 34.95 -11.71
CA GLN A 16 10.84 34.15 -12.91
C GLN A 16 11.99 33.17 -12.69
N THR A 17 11.65 31.88 -12.59
CA THR A 17 12.59 30.80 -12.31
C THR A 17 12.69 29.84 -13.50
N SER A 18 13.34 30.28 -14.58
CA SER A 18 13.82 29.39 -15.64
C SER A 18 15.24 28.91 -15.32
N LYS A 19 15.54 27.62 -15.52
CA LYS A 19 16.86 27.01 -15.21
C LYS A 19 18.03 27.79 -15.84
N LYS A 20 17.87 28.29 -17.07
CA LYS A 20 18.88 29.11 -17.77
C LYS A 20 19.09 30.48 -17.10
N ASN A 21 18.02 31.11 -16.62
CA ASN A 21 18.09 32.39 -15.92
C ASN A 21 18.70 32.24 -14.53
N GLN A 22 18.40 31.13 -13.82
CA GLN A 22 18.98 30.85 -12.50
C GLN A 22 20.50 30.66 -12.57
N GLN A 23 21.01 29.89 -13.54
CA GLN A 23 22.45 29.71 -13.74
C GLN A 23 23.16 30.99 -14.18
N LYS A 24 22.49 31.84 -14.97
CA LYS A 24 23.03 33.15 -15.37
C LYS A 24 23.07 34.12 -14.19
N LEU A 25 22.03 34.15 -13.37
CA LEU A 25 21.95 34.93 -12.14
C LEU A 25 22.98 34.47 -11.11
N SER A 26 23.14 33.16 -10.88
CA SER A 26 24.13 32.65 -9.94
C SER A 26 25.55 33.05 -10.34
N LYS A 27 25.89 32.95 -11.63
CA LYS A 27 27.19 33.42 -12.14
C LYS A 27 27.37 34.92 -11.95
N GLN A 28 26.39 35.72 -12.34
CA GLN A 28 26.45 37.18 -12.19
C GLN A 28 26.63 37.62 -10.74
N TRP A 29 25.98 36.95 -9.78
CA TRP A 29 26.03 37.34 -8.37
C TRP A 29 27.35 36.94 -7.72
N ILE A 30 27.89 35.77 -8.06
CA ILE A 30 29.20 35.29 -7.61
C ILE A 30 30.33 36.14 -8.24
N GLU A 31 30.20 36.52 -9.51
CA GLU A 31 31.19 37.35 -10.20
C GLU A 31 31.15 38.82 -9.75
N ALA A 32 29.96 39.35 -9.39
CA ALA A 32 29.80 40.75 -8.98
C ALA A 32 30.13 41.03 -7.50
N ASN A 33 30.10 40.01 -6.63
CA ASN A 33 30.34 40.20 -5.19
C ASN A 33 31.25 39.09 -4.64
N ALA A 34 32.47 39.46 -4.24
CA ALA A 34 33.45 38.54 -3.67
C ALA A 34 33.03 37.94 -2.31
N ASP A 35 32.04 38.53 -1.63
CA ASP A 35 31.51 38.06 -0.34
C ASP A 35 30.47 36.91 -0.51
N ILE A 36 30.01 36.61 -1.72
CA ILE A 36 29.02 35.54 -1.97
C ILE A 36 29.76 34.23 -2.27
N LEU A 37 29.87 33.37 -1.25
CA LEU A 37 30.55 32.06 -1.34
C LEU A 37 29.75 31.02 -2.15
N GLY A 38 28.43 31.19 -2.30
CA GLY A 38 27.60 30.25 -3.07
C GLY A 38 26.13 30.64 -3.13
N VAL A 39 25.46 30.17 -4.19
CA VAL A 39 24.03 30.35 -4.41
C VAL A 39 23.39 28.97 -4.52
N SER A 40 22.44 28.66 -3.63
CA SER A 40 21.64 27.43 -3.68
C SER A 40 20.20 27.74 -4.07
N PHE A 41 19.63 26.93 -4.96
CA PHE A 41 18.24 27.08 -5.38
C PHE A 41 17.37 26.00 -4.75
N VAL A 42 16.27 26.41 -4.11
CA VAL A 42 15.27 25.50 -3.55
C VAL A 42 14.71 24.54 -4.63
N ARG A 43 14.64 24.98 -5.90
CA ARG A 43 14.23 24.12 -7.02
C ARG A 43 15.17 22.95 -7.27
N ASP A 44 16.48 23.12 -7.09
CA ASP A 44 17.46 22.05 -7.31
C ASP A 44 17.39 21.03 -6.16
N GLN A 45 17.21 21.51 -4.93
CA GLN A 45 16.97 20.64 -3.78
C GLN A 45 15.65 19.87 -3.90
N ALA A 46 14.57 20.54 -4.33
CA ALA A 46 13.29 19.89 -4.61
C ALA A 46 13.38 18.87 -5.77
N ALA A 47 14.17 19.17 -6.81
CA ALA A 47 14.40 18.25 -7.92
C ALA A 47 15.21 17.02 -7.50
N ALA A 48 16.21 17.18 -6.63
CA ALA A 48 16.96 16.07 -6.05
C ALA A 48 16.03 15.15 -5.24
N VAL A 49 15.23 15.72 -4.32
CA VAL A 49 14.25 14.95 -3.53
C VAL A 49 13.24 14.23 -4.44
N THR A 50 12.69 14.92 -5.44
CA THR A 50 11.73 14.31 -6.39
C THR A 50 12.37 13.17 -7.18
N SER A 51 13.64 13.29 -7.56
CA SER A 51 14.36 12.25 -8.30
C SER A 51 14.64 11.03 -7.42
N MET A 52 15.01 11.24 -6.16
CA MET A 52 15.14 10.17 -5.16
C MET A 52 13.81 9.45 -4.95
N SER A 53 12.69 10.17 -4.81
CA SER A 53 11.36 9.55 -4.68
C SER A 53 10.97 8.75 -5.92
N LYS A 54 11.31 9.21 -7.13
CA LYS A 54 11.04 8.46 -8.37
C LYS A 54 11.78 7.12 -8.43
N GLN A 55 12.99 7.04 -7.89
CA GLN A 55 13.78 5.81 -7.85
C GLN A 55 13.16 4.74 -6.92
N LEU A 56 12.39 5.16 -5.92
CA LEU A 56 11.67 4.23 -5.02
C LEU A 56 10.42 3.61 -5.67
N GLY A 57 9.86 4.23 -6.71
CA GLY A 57 8.63 3.78 -7.36
C GLY A 57 8.64 2.30 -7.80
N PRO A 58 9.66 1.84 -8.55
CA PRO A 58 9.78 0.43 -8.93
C PRO A 58 9.90 -0.53 -7.74
N VAL A 59 10.62 -0.14 -6.69
CA VAL A 59 10.78 -0.94 -5.47
C VAL A 59 9.43 -1.11 -4.76
N VAL A 60 8.67 -0.02 -4.62
CA VAL A 60 7.31 -0.05 -4.06
C VAL A 60 6.39 -0.93 -4.89
N LEU A 61 6.50 -0.89 -6.22
CA LEU A 61 5.68 -1.74 -7.10
C LEU A 61 5.98 -3.23 -6.90
N ILE A 62 7.25 -3.61 -6.73
CA ILE A 62 7.62 -5.00 -6.40
C ILE A 62 7.01 -5.42 -5.06
N PHE A 63 7.08 -4.58 -4.03
CA PHE A 63 6.46 -4.90 -2.74
C PHE A 63 4.94 -5.05 -2.84
N ILE A 64 4.25 -4.19 -3.60
CA ILE A 64 2.81 -4.33 -3.84
C ILE A 64 2.48 -5.67 -4.48
N LEU A 65 3.25 -6.09 -5.49
CA LEU A 65 3.05 -7.38 -6.15
C LEU A 65 3.29 -8.56 -5.19
N LEU A 66 4.41 -8.56 -4.46
CA LEU A 66 4.76 -9.62 -3.52
C LEU A 66 3.73 -9.73 -2.38
N SER A 67 3.33 -8.60 -1.81
CA SER A 67 2.28 -8.56 -0.79
C SER A 67 0.95 -9.05 -1.35
N GLY A 68 0.60 -8.68 -2.58
CA GLY A 68 -0.63 -9.16 -3.23
C GLY A 68 -0.65 -10.67 -3.44
N VAL A 69 0.44 -11.24 -3.94
CA VAL A 69 0.59 -12.71 -4.10
C VAL A 69 0.49 -13.41 -2.75
N LEU A 70 1.18 -12.89 -1.73
CA LEU A 70 1.14 -13.46 -0.38
C LEU A 70 -0.29 -13.41 0.19
N SER A 71 -0.98 -12.28 0.07
CA SER A 71 -2.38 -12.16 0.50
C SER A 71 -3.29 -13.16 -0.20
N PHE A 72 -3.13 -13.36 -1.51
CA PHE A 72 -3.91 -14.34 -2.25
C PHE A 72 -3.68 -15.78 -1.75
N ILE A 73 -2.41 -16.16 -1.54
CA ILE A 73 -2.06 -17.50 -1.02
C ILE A 73 -2.67 -17.71 0.37
N VAL A 74 -2.56 -16.72 1.25
CA VAL A 74 -3.12 -16.79 2.62
C VAL A 74 -4.64 -16.92 2.58
N LEU A 75 -5.33 -16.10 1.77
CA LEU A 75 -6.79 -16.18 1.63
C LEU A 75 -7.24 -17.54 1.09
N TYR A 76 -6.55 -18.06 0.07
CA TYR A 76 -6.85 -19.38 -0.49
C TYR A 76 -6.70 -20.49 0.55
N ASN A 77 -5.58 -20.50 1.27
CA ASN A 77 -5.31 -21.52 2.28
C ASN A 77 -6.30 -21.45 3.45
N LEU A 78 -6.62 -20.25 3.91
CA LEU A 78 -7.59 -20.06 5.00
C LEU A 78 -8.98 -20.55 4.60
N ASN A 79 -9.43 -20.23 3.39
CA ASN A 79 -10.72 -20.70 2.90
C ASN A 79 -10.74 -22.24 2.75
N ASN A 80 -9.64 -22.81 2.24
CA ASN A 80 -9.49 -24.26 2.13
C ASN A 80 -9.52 -24.98 3.50
N ILE A 81 -8.87 -24.42 4.51
CA ILE A 81 -8.92 -24.93 5.89
C ILE A 81 -10.35 -24.86 6.41
N ASN A 82 -11.02 -23.70 6.31
CA ASN A 82 -12.40 -23.52 6.77
C ASN A 82 -13.37 -24.55 6.14
N ILE A 83 -13.21 -24.85 4.84
CA ILE A 83 -14.02 -25.86 4.15
C ILE A 83 -13.70 -27.26 4.67
N SER A 84 -12.42 -27.57 4.85
CA SER A 84 -11.97 -28.92 5.23
C SER A 84 -12.40 -29.27 6.66
N GLU A 85 -12.34 -28.31 7.58
CA GLU A 85 -12.81 -28.48 8.96
C GLU A 85 -14.33 -28.68 9.04
N ARG A 86 -15.08 -28.05 8.14
CA ARG A 86 -16.55 -28.10 8.11
C ARG A 86 -17.10 -29.07 7.06
N LEU A 87 -16.27 -29.96 6.51
CA LEU A 87 -16.67 -30.82 5.40
C LEU A 87 -17.89 -31.69 5.72
N ARG A 88 -17.99 -32.24 6.96
CA ARG A 88 -19.13 -33.03 7.41
C ARG A 88 -20.42 -32.21 7.52
N GLU A 89 -20.33 -30.98 8.02
CA GLU A 89 -21.47 -30.07 8.11
C GLU A 89 -22.00 -29.74 6.71
N LEU A 90 -21.09 -29.39 5.79
CA LEU A 90 -21.43 -29.09 4.40
C LEU A 90 -22.02 -30.30 3.67
N SER A 91 -21.49 -31.50 3.93
CA SER A 91 -21.99 -32.76 3.36
C SER A 91 -23.41 -33.08 3.84
N THR A 92 -23.69 -32.85 5.13
CA THR A 92 -25.03 -33.01 5.69
C THR A 92 -26.02 -32.04 5.05
N ILE A 93 -25.63 -30.77 4.87
CA ILE A 93 -26.46 -29.76 4.19
C ILE A 93 -26.77 -30.19 2.75
N LYS A 94 -25.78 -30.71 2.01
CA LYS A 94 -25.97 -31.15 0.62
C LYS A 94 -26.88 -32.38 0.52
N VAL A 95 -26.80 -33.31 1.47
CA VAL A 95 -27.68 -34.50 1.54
C VAL A 95 -29.14 -34.14 1.86
N LEU A 96 -29.37 -33.04 2.57
CA LEU A 96 -30.71 -32.47 2.78
C LEU A 96 -31.30 -31.80 1.53
N GLY A 97 -30.58 -31.81 0.39
CA GLY A 97 -31.07 -31.36 -0.90
C GLY A 97 -30.71 -29.91 -1.27
N PHE A 98 -29.82 -29.26 -0.52
CA PHE A 98 -29.35 -27.90 -0.85
C PHE A 98 -28.44 -27.90 -2.08
N PHE A 99 -28.50 -26.82 -2.85
CA PHE A 99 -27.67 -26.64 -4.06
C PHE A 99 -26.24 -26.22 -3.72
N ASP A 100 -25.27 -26.59 -4.57
CA ASP A 100 -23.86 -26.20 -4.41
C ASP A 100 -23.65 -24.68 -4.29
N SER A 101 -24.50 -23.89 -4.95
CA SER A 101 -24.48 -22.42 -4.87
C SER A 101 -24.89 -21.91 -3.49
N GLU A 102 -25.83 -22.56 -2.81
CA GLU A 102 -26.29 -22.17 -1.47
C GLU A 102 -25.20 -22.46 -0.43
N VAL A 103 -24.58 -23.64 -0.54
CA VAL A 103 -23.44 -24.03 0.31
C VAL A 103 -22.24 -23.10 0.09
N THR A 104 -21.96 -22.73 -1.17
CA THR A 104 -20.89 -21.77 -1.50
C THR A 104 -21.20 -20.39 -0.91
N MET A 105 -22.44 -19.91 -1.03
CA MET A 105 -22.88 -18.61 -0.52
C MET A 105 -22.73 -18.52 1.01
N TYR A 106 -22.97 -19.62 1.72
CA TYR A 106 -22.75 -19.71 3.17
C TYR A 106 -21.30 -19.42 3.53
N ILE A 107 -20.33 -20.11 2.90
CA ILE A 107 -18.90 -19.91 3.14
C ILE A 107 -18.43 -18.53 2.64
N ALA A 108 -18.97 -18.06 1.51
CA ALA A 108 -18.63 -16.77 0.94
C ALA A 108 -18.99 -15.62 1.88
N ARG A 109 -20.12 -15.70 2.60
CA ARG A 109 -20.51 -14.68 3.59
C ARG A 109 -19.49 -14.55 4.72
N GLU A 110 -18.99 -15.66 5.25
CA GLU A 110 -17.94 -15.63 6.27
C GLU A 110 -16.67 -14.98 5.73
N SER A 111 -16.25 -15.38 4.53
CA SER A 111 -15.06 -14.82 3.86
C SER A 111 -15.20 -13.33 3.58
N ILE A 112 -16.40 -12.85 3.23
CA ILE A 112 -16.68 -11.42 3.01
C ILE A 112 -16.58 -10.64 4.33
N ILE A 113 -17.16 -11.13 5.42
CA ILE A 113 -17.09 -10.47 6.73
C ILE A 113 -15.64 -10.38 7.20
N LEU A 114 -14.88 -11.48 7.09
CA LEU A 114 -13.45 -11.50 7.43
C LEU A 114 -12.63 -10.54 6.56
N ALA A 115 -12.92 -10.46 5.26
CA ALA A 115 -12.26 -9.53 4.37
C ALA A 115 -12.58 -8.07 4.72
N LEU A 116 -13.83 -7.74 5.06
CA LEU A 116 -14.23 -6.39 5.48
C LEU A 116 -13.51 -5.97 6.76
N ILE A 117 -13.48 -6.85 7.77
CA ILE A 117 -12.74 -6.60 9.01
C ILE A 117 -11.24 -6.43 8.70
N GLY A 118 -10.68 -7.29 7.83
CA GLY A 118 -9.29 -7.20 7.40
C GLY A 118 -8.96 -5.89 6.68
N ILE A 119 -9.84 -5.38 5.83
CA ILE A 119 -9.67 -4.09 5.15
C ILE A 119 -9.68 -2.94 6.17
N LEU A 120 -10.67 -2.92 7.07
CA LEU A 120 -10.78 -1.87 8.09
C LEU A 120 -9.58 -1.88 9.04
N ALA A 121 -9.20 -3.05 9.54
CA ALA A 121 -8.03 -3.22 10.39
C ALA A 121 -6.74 -2.85 9.64
N GLY A 122 -6.61 -3.27 8.37
CA GLY A 122 -5.49 -2.94 7.51
C GLY A 122 -5.33 -1.44 7.26
N PHE A 123 -6.44 -0.72 7.10
CA PHE A 123 -6.41 0.74 6.99
C PHE A 123 -5.97 1.40 8.30
N GLY A 124 -6.52 0.97 9.44
CA GLY A 124 -6.10 1.48 10.75
C GLY A 124 -4.61 1.24 11.03
N LEU A 125 -4.19 -0.02 10.99
CA LEU A 125 -2.81 -0.42 11.25
C LEU A 125 -1.84 0.15 10.22
N GLY A 126 -2.21 0.18 8.94
CA GLY A 126 -1.40 0.75 7.86
C GLY A 126 -1.13 2.24 8.06
N ASN A 127 -2.12 3.02 8.49
CA ASN A 127 -1.95 4.43 8.83
C ASN A 127 -1.00 4.63 10.02
N ILE A 128 -1.19 3.85 11.08
CA ILE A 128 -0.36 3.91 12.30
C ILE A 128 1.10 3.59 11.97
N LEU A 129 1.34 2.49 11.25
CA LEU A 129 2.68 2.07 10.85
C LEU A 129 3.34 3.08 9.91
N THR A 130 2.60 3.60 8.93
CA THR A 130 3.15 4.61 8.00
C THR A 130 3.51 5.89 8.75
N SER A 131 2.67 6.35 9.67
CA SER A 131 2.96 7.52 10.50
C SER A 131 4.20 7.30 11.37
N TYR A 132 4.34 6.11 11.96
CA TYR A 132 5.51 5.76 12.76
C TYR A 132 6.80 5.75 11.95
N VAL A 133 6.78 5.13 10.76
CA VAL A 133 7.94 5.09 9.85
C VAL A 133 8.33 6.49 9.38
N ILE A 134 7.36 7.34 9.01
CA ILE A 134 7.66 8.71 8.57
C ILE A 134 8.28 9.54 9.69
N LYS A 135 7.73 9.48 10.92
CA LYS A 135 8.30 10.20 12.07
C LYS A 135 9.74 9.80 12.35
N GLN A 136 10.08 8.52 12.18
CA GLN A 136 11.45 8.04 12.35
C GLN A 136 12.38 8.41 11.18
N ALA A 137 11.83 8.65 9.99
CA ALA A 137 12.59 9.03 8.79
C ALA A 137 12.79 10.54 8.64
N GLU A 138 12.04 11.37 9.38
CA GLU A 138 12.22 12.82 9.39
C GLU A 138 13.63 13.20 9.88
N THR A 139 14.29 14.08 9.12
CA THR A 139 15.62 14.62 9.45
C THR A 139 15.53 16.14 9.52
N SER A 140 16.46 16.80 10.20
CA SER A 140 16.53 18.27 10.34
C SER A 140 16.57 19.05 9.02
N ILE A 141 16.79 18.39 7.88
CA ILE A 141 16.90 18.98 6.54
C ILE A 141 15.70 18.58 5.65
N VAL A 142 14.95 17.52 5.99
CA VAL A 142 13.86 16.98 5.16
C VAL A 142 12.67 16.58 6.02
N VAL A 143 11.54 17.25 5.77
CA VAL A 143 10.24 16.94 6.39
C VAL A 143 9.38 16.19 5.36
N PHE A 144 8.88 15.03 5.74
CA PHE A 144 7.97 14.24 4.90
C PHE A 144 6.53 14.47 5.36
N SER A 145 5.74 15.19 4.57
CA SER A 145 4.31 15.32 4.87
C SER A 145 3.61 13.96 4.67
N LEU A 146 3.03 13.42 5.75
CA LEU A 146 2.19 12.22 5.70
C LEU A 146 0.88 12.57 4.98
N THR A 147 0.86 12.39 3.66
CA THR A 147 -0.36 12.59 2.85
C THR A 147 -0.63 11.34 2.03
N ILE A 148 -1.48 10.47 2.56
CA ILE A 148 -1.96 9.30 1.83
C ILE A 148 -3.16 9.73 0.98
N LYS A 149 -3.02 9.63 -0.34
CA LYS A 149 -4.11 9.98 -1.25
C LYS A 149 -5.28 8.99 -1.07
N PRO A 150 -6.54 9.46 -1.06
CA PRO A 150 -7.72 8.59 -0.98
C PRO A 150 -7.74 7.47 -2.01
N MET A 151 -7.19 7.73 -3.21
CA MET A 151 -7.06 6.77 -4.29
C MET A 151 -6.28 5.50 -3.88
N GLY A 152 -5.30 5.62 -2.97
CA GLY A 152 -4.54 4.47 -2.48
C GLY A 152 -5.41 3.48 -1.72
N TYR A 153 -6.32 3.98 -0.86
CA TYR A 153 -7.28 3.14 -0.14
C TYR A 153 -8.26 2.47 -1.10
N VAL A 154 -8.78 3.21 -2.08
CA VAL A 154 -9.71 2.66 -3.08
C VAL A 154 -9.05 1.52 -3.86
N VAL A 155 -7.82 1.72 -4.34
CA VAL A 155 -7.08 0.68 -5.08
C VAL A 155 -6.85 -0.56 -4.19
N ALA A 156 -6.45 -0.37 -2.93
CA ALA A 156 -6.24 -1.48 -1.99
C ALA A 156 -7.54 -2.27 -1.71
N THR A 157 -8.65 -1.58 -1.48
CA THR A 157 -9.97 -2.22 -1.28
C THR A 157 -10.40 -2.99 -2.52
N VAL A 158 -10.33 -2.37 -3.70
CA VAL A 158 -10.73 -3.01 -4.96
C VAL A 158 -9.88 -4.26 -5.21
N LEU A 159 -8.58 -4.18 -5.00
CA LEU A 159 -7.68 -5.33 -5.16
C LEU A 159 -8.04 -6.47 -4.20
N MET A 160 -8.34 -6.16 -2.93
CA MET A 160 -8.76 -7.14 -1.93
C MET A 160 -10.09 -7.80 -2.30
N VAL A 161 -11.07 -7.02 -2.78
CA VAL A 161 -12.36 -7.54 -3.26
C VAL A 161 -12.15 -8.48 -4.45
N ILE A 162 -11.29 -8.12 -5.41
CA ILE A 162 -10.96 -8.98 -6.55
C ILE A 162 -10.35 -10.30 -6.06
N PHE A 163 -9.38 -10.28 -5.14
CA PHE A 163 -8.79 -11.50 -4.60
C PHE A 163 -9.81 -12.38 -3.89
N ASN A 164 -10.71 -11.80 -3.08
CA ASN A 164 -11.77 -12.55 -2.42
C ASN A 164 -12.71 -13.21 -3.43
N LEU A 165 -13.14 -12.47 -4.47
CA LEU A 165 -13.99 -13.01 -5.53
C LEU A 165 -13.33 -14.18 -6.27
N ILE A 166 -12.03 -14.09 -6.57
CA ILE A 166 -11.28 -15.19 -7.18
C ILE A 166 -11.27 -16.41 -6.26
N VAL A 167 -11.00 -16.23 -4.97
CA VAL A 167 -10.98 -17.33 -4.00
C VAL A 167 -12.36 -17.99 -3.85
N VAL A 168 -13.43 -17.19 -3.77
CA VAL A 168 -14.82 -17.70 -3.73
C VAL A 168 -15.15 -18.49 -5.00
N TYR A 169 -14.74 -18.00 -6.17
CA TYR A 169 -14.93 -18.70 -7.44
C TYR A 169 -14.20 -20.05 -7.48
N ILE A 170 -12.95 -20.10 -7.01
CA ILE A 170 -12.18 -21.34 -6.93
C ILE A 170 -12.87 -22.33 -5.98
N THR A 171 -13.33 -21.86 -4.82
CA THR A 171 -14.06 -22.67 -3.84
C THR A 171 -15.36 -23.22 -4.41
N HIS A 172 -16.12 -22.42 -5.14
CA HIS A 172 -17.35 -22.87 -5.79
C HIS A 172 -17.08 -24.05 -6.74
N ARG A 173 -16.03 -23.95 -7.57
CA ARG A 173 -15.64 -25.05 -8.47
C ARG A 173 -15.25 -26.29 -7.70
N ARG A 174 -14.52 -26.15 -6.60
CA ARG A 174 -14.07 -27.28 -5.80
C ARG A 174 -15.24 -28.01 -5.13
N LEU A 175 -16.20 -27.27 -4.55
CA LEU A 175 -17.37 -27.87 -3.89
C LEU A 175 -18.27 -28.68 -4.85
N ARG A 176 -18.33 -28.28 -6.12
CA ARG A 176 -19.05 -29.05 -7.17
C ARG A 176 -18.37 -30.37 -7.53
N GLN A 177 -17.06 -30.47 -7.34
CA GLN A 177 -16.27 -31.65 -7.71
C GLN A 177 -16.06 -32.64 -6.57
N VAL A 178 -16.27 -32.22 -5.32
CA VAL A 178 -16.12 -33.09 -4.14
C VAL A 178 -17.37 -33.96 -4.00
N ASP A 179 -17.15 -35.28 -3.98
CA ASP A 179 -18.20 -36.26 -3.70
C ASP A 179 -18.52 -36.28 -2.20
N MET A 180 -19.45 -35.41 -1.80
CA MET A 180 -19.82 -35.25 -0.39
C MET A 180 -20.48 -36.49 0.22
N VAL A 181 -20.94 -37.44 -0.60
CA VAL A 181 -21.51 -38.72 -0.13
C VAL A 181 -20.41 -39.60 0.45
N GLU A 182 -19.20 -39.55 -0.09
CA GLU A 182 -18.06 -40.34 0.36
C GLU A 182 -17.48 -39.83 1.70
N ALA A 183 -17.59 -38.52 1.96
CA ALA A 183 -17.20 -37.91 3.24
C ALA A 183 -18.05 -38.39 4.44
N LEU A 184 -19.24 -38.95 4.20
CA LEU A 184 -20.07 -39.57 5.23
C LEU A 184 -19.68 -41.04 5.48
N LYS A 185 -19.11 -41.73 4.48
CA LYS A 185 -18.70 -43.14 4.58
C LYS A 185 -17.34 -43.35 5.24
N SER A 186 -16.47 -42.34 5.27
CA SER A 186 -15.06 -42.52 5.64
C SER A 186 -14.79 -42.82 7.13
N ASN A 187 -15.81 -43.12 7.93
CA ASN A 187 -15.69 -43.24 9.39
C ASN A 187 -16.63 -44.26 10.02
N GLU A 188 -17.21 -45.15 9.20
CA GLU A 188 -17.59 -46.50 9.65
C GLU A 188 -16.40 -47.45 9.48
#